data_AF-A0A1A8EZH7-F1
#
_entry.id   AF-A0A1A8EZH7-F1
#
_cell.length_a   1.000
_cell.length_b   1.000
_cell.length_c   1.000
_cell.angle_alpha   90.00
_cell.angle_beta   90.00
_cell.angle_gamma   90.00
#
_symmetry.space_group_name_H-M   'P 1'
#
loop_
_entity.id
_entity.type
_entity.pdbx_description
1 polymer ?
#
loop_
_entity_poly.entity_id
_entity_poly.type
_entity_poly.pdbx_seq_one_letter_code
_entity_poly.pdbx_strand_id
1 'polypeptide(L)'
;ELVENGGNGWKVEDMPGDCGHDFCNNEVTKYFATSFDLCLKRQVVDLTVEGYTPDELDAGPAVVVEDWYCSRTDCGCTYQITICLLDENQEVIEEFKPELQTVDPEEDCSWKQVSHMFSGYGSGMRFISFEHGGQDTKFWNGWFGVRVTGSSVTLEI
;
A
#
# COMPACT_ATOMS: atom_id res chain seq x y z
N GLU A 1 -10.85 -4.13 3.03
CA GLU A 1 -11.98 -3.19 3.15
C GLU A 1 -11.63 -1.83 2.54
N LEU A 2 -12.64 -1.02 2.20
CA LEU A 2 -12.44 0.38 1.81
C LEU A 2 -12.63 1.24 3.06
N VAL A 3 -11.60 2.02 3.41
CA VAL A 3 -11.62 2.95 4.54
C VAL A 3 -12.14 4.31 4.08
N GLU A 4 -11.66 4.77 2.92
CA GLU A 4 -12.12 5.98 2.24
C GLU A 4 -12.32 5.70 0.75
N ASN A 5 -13.33 6.31 0.13
CA ASN A 5 -13.66 6.10 -1.28
C ASN A 5 -14.17 7.39 -1.92
N GLY A 6 -13.39 8.46 -1.79
CA GLY A 6 -13.73 9.80 -2.26
C GLY A 6 -13.82 9.93 -3.79
N GLY A 7 -14.45 11.01 -4.25
CA GLY A 7 -14.60 11.32 -5.67
C GLY A 7 -15.35 10.24 -6.44
N ASN A 8 -14.76 9.73 -7.52
CA ASN A 8 -15.28 8.57 -8.25
C ASN A 8 -14.83 7.22 -7.67
N GLY A 9 -14.16 7.22 -6.52
CA GLY A 9 -13.71 6.05 -5.79
C GLY A 9 -12.56 5.29 -6.46
N TRP A 10 -12.29 4.10 -5.95
CA TRP A 10 -11.31 3.17 -6.53
C TRP A 10 -11.79 2.59 -7.86
N LYS A 11 -10.86 2.41 -8.80
CA LYS A 11 -11.08 1.67 -10.04
C LYS A 11 -9.93 0.71 -10.31
N VAL A 12 -10.25 -0.44 -10.87
CA VAL A 12 -9.25 -1.39 -11.39
C VAL A 12 -9.06 -1.13 -12.87
N GLU A 13 -7.81 -1.01 -13.31
CA GLU A 13 -7.43 -0.79 -14.71
C GLU A 13 -6.31 -1.76 -15.13
N ASP A 14 -6.19 -1.98 -16.43
CA ASP A 14 -5.16 -2.83 -17.03
C ASP A 14 -3.85 -2.04 -17.23
N MET A 15 -2.72 -2.74 -17.16
CA MET A 15 -1.39 -2.20 -17.47
C MET A 15 -1.10 -2.23 -18.98
N PRO A 16 -0.38 -1.22 -19.54
CA PRO A 16 -0.10 0.08 -18.93
C PRO A 16 -1.34 0.99 -18.96
N GLY A 17 -1.47 1.81 -17.93
CA GLY A 17 -2.53 2.82 -17.84
C GLY A 17 -2.33 4.00 -18.79
N ASP A 18 -3.40 4.74 -19.09
CA ASP A 18 -3.32 6.01 -19.81
C ASP A 18 -2.32 6.96 -19.15
N CYS A 19 -1.43 7.59 -19.94
CA CYS A 19 -0.36 8.46 -19.42
C CYS A 19 0.47 7.80 -18.31
N GLY A 20 0.59 6.47 -18.33
CA GLY A 20 1.32 5.68 -17.35
C GLY A 20 2.60 5.07 -17.90
N HIS A 21 3.27 4.33 -17.03
CA HIS A 21 4.48 3.58 -17.33
C HIS A 21 4.21 2.08 -17.17
N ASP A 22 4.93 1.26 -17.95
CA ASP A 22 4.94 -0.19 -17.75
C ASP A 22 5.47 -0.54 -16.35
N PHE A 23 4.92 -1.61 -15.77
CA PHE A 23 5.42 -2.17 -14.53
C PHE A 23 6.65 -3.05 -14.78
N CYS A 24 7.56 -3.12 -13.81
CA CYS A 24 8.80 -3.89 -13.96
C CYS A 24 8.58 -5.41 -14.02
N ASN A 25 7.42 -5.91 -13.58
CA ASN A 25 7.02 -7.31 -13.66
C ASN A 25 5.85 -7.51 -14.64
N ASN A 26 6.11 -8.21 -15.75
CA ASN A 26 5.12 -8.49 -16.80
C ASN A 26 3.97 -9.41 -16.37
N GLU A 27 4.08 -10.10 -15.22
CA GLU A 27 2.99 -10.91 -14.66
C GLU A 27 1.92 -10.04 -13.98
N VAL A 28 2.27 -8.81 -13.58
CA VAL A 28 1.34 -7.84 -13.00
C VAL A 28 0.61 -7.11 -14.11
N THR A 29 -0.63 -7.51 -14.36
CA THR A 29 -1.44 -7.02 -15.48
C THR A 29 -2.41 -5.91 -15.11
N LYS A 30 -2.58 -5.61 -13.81
CA LYS A 30 -3.57 -4.66 -13.30
C LYS A 30 -3.05 -3.81 -12.15
N TYR A 31 -3.70 -2.68 -11.95
CA TYR A 31 -3.50 -1.81 -10.79
C TYR A 31 -4.83 -1.23 -10.31
N PHE A 32 -4.80 -0.66 -9.11
CA PHE A 32 -5.88 0.16 -8.56
C PHE A 32 -5.56 1.64 -8.75
N ALA A 33 -6.52 2.45 -9.22
CA ALA A 33 -6.40 3.90 -9.36
C ALA A 33 -7.36 4.61 -8.40
N THR A 34 -6.89 5.68 -7.78
CA THR A 34 -7.72 6.58 -6.95
C THR A 34 -8.25 7.77 -7.74
N SER A 35 -9.18 8.50 -7.13
CA SER A 35 -9.85 9.66 -7.73
C SER A 35 -9.29 10.99 -7.17
N PHE A 36 -10.07 12.06 -7.26
CA PHE A 36 -9.68 13.42 -6.88
C PHE A 36 -9.87 13.76 -5.39
N ASP A 37 -10.64 12.94 -4.66
CA ASP A 37 -10.68 12.97 -3.20
C ASP A 37 -10.06 11.68 -2.65
N LEU A 38 -9.67 11.74 -1.37
CA LEU A 38 -8.98 10.67 -0.67
C LEU A 38 -9.67 9.31 -0.83
N CYS A 39 -8.90 8.34 -1.32
CA CYS A 39 -9.29 6.94 -1.38
C CYS A 39 -8.28 6.12 -0.58
N LEU A 40 -8.75 5.31 0.36
CA LEU A 40 -7.94 4.43 1.20
C LEU A 40 -8.55 3.05 1.26
N LYS A 41 -7.71 2.03 1.15
CA LYS A 41 -8.11 0.64 1.37
C LYS A 41 -7.17 -0.01 2.35
N ARG A 42 -7.73 -0.87 3.20
CA ARG A 42 -7.02 -1.59 4.26
C ARG A 42 -7.25 -3.09 4.17
N GLN A 43 -6.24 -3.87 4.49
CA GLN A 43 -6.37 -5.29 4.78
C GLN A 43 -5.70 -5.59 6.10
N VAL A 44 -6.38 -6.34 6.97
CA VAL A 44 -5.80 -6.89 8.20
C VAL A 44 -5.59 -8.38 7.96
N VAL A 45 -4.35 -8.82 8.02
CA VAL A 45 -3.94 -10.22 7.86
C VAL A 45 -3.89 -10.86 9.24
N ASP A 46 -4.65 -11.94 9.44
CA ASP A 46 -4.57 -12.78 10.64
C ASP A 46 -3.55 -13.89 10.41
N LEU A 47 -2.38 -13.75 11.05
CA LEU A 47 -1.26 -14.67 10.84
C LEU A 47 -1.56 -16.08 11.36
N THR A 48 -2.45 -16.22 12.33
CA THR A 48 -2.85 -17.53 12.83
C THR A 48 -3.73 -18.28 11.82
N VAL A 49 -4.56 -17.54 11.06
CA VAL A 49 -5.37 -18.09 9.97
C VAL A 49 -4.51 -18.43 8.75
N GLU A 50 -3.44 -17.66 8.50
CA GLU A 50 -2.44 -17.97 7.46
C GLU A 50 -1.55 -19.17 7.84
N GLY A 51 -1.66 -19.70 9.07
CA GLY A 51 -1.05 -20.96 9.50
C GLY A 51 0.19 -20.82 10.38
N TYR A 52 0.55 -19.61 10.79
CA TYR A 52 1.67 -19.37 11.70
C TYR A 52 1.29 -19.67 13.15
N THR A 53 2.18 -20.35 13.85
CA THR A 53 1.99 -20.69 15.27
C THR A 53 2.38 -19.52 16.18
N PRO A 54 1.79 -19.42 17.39
CA PRO A 54 2.18 -18.40 18.36
C PRO A 54 3.69 -18.40 18.65
N ASP A 55 4.32 -19.57 18.76
CA ASP A 55 5.75 -19.69 19.04
C ASP A 55 6.62 -19.15 17.90
N GLU A 56 6.24 -19.37 16.63
CA GLU A 56 6.92 -18.79 15.47
C GLU A 56 6.79 -17.27 15.44
N LEU A 57 5.59 -16.75 15.73
CA LEU A 57 5.33 -15.31 15.75
C LEU A 57 6.02 -14.62 16.93
N ASP A 58 6.06 -15.26 18.10
CA ASP A 58 6.67 -14.74 19.32
C ASP A 58 8.21 -14.78 19.27
N ALA A 59 8.78 -15.53 18.33
CA ALA A 59 10.21 -15.44 18.00
C ALA A 59 10.60 -14.10 17.36
N GLY A 60 9.62 -13.31 16.90
CA GLY A 60 9.82 -12.00 16.27
C GLY A 60 10.49 -12.08 14.89
N PRO A 61 9.96 -12.88 13.93
CA PRO A 61 10.54 -13.00 12.59
C PRO A 61 10.57 -11.65 11.87
N ALA A 62 11.49 -11.45 10.94
CA ALA A 62 11.46 -10.21 10.17
C ALA A 62 10.18 -10.15 9.33
N VAL A 63 9.51 -8.99 9.34
CA VAL A 63 8.33 -8.76 8.51
C VAL A 63 8.70 -7.76 7.43
N VAL A 64 8.75 -8.23 6.19
CA VAL A 64 9.02 -7.40 5.02
C VAL A 64 7.70 -7.02 4.39
N VAL A 65 7.47 -5.72 4.22
CA VAL A 65 6.32 -5.17 3.52
C VAL A 65 6.76 -4.36 2.33
N GLU A 66 6.08 -4.55 1.22
CA GLU A 66 6.37 -3.83 -0.02
C GLU A 66 5.08 -3.30 -0.63
N ASP A 67 5.19 -2.18 -1.31
CA ASP A 67 4.14 -1.63 -2.16
C ASP A 67 4.74 -0.91 -3.36
N TRP A 68 3.94 -0.79 -4.42
CA TRP A 68 4.33 -0.01 -5.59
C TRP A 68 3.28 1.05 -5.88
N TYR A 69 3.75 2.27 -6.12
CA TYR A 69 2.90 3.38 -6.50
C TYR A 69 3.44 4.16 -7.69
N CYS A 70 2.56 4.76 -8.48
CA CYS A 70 2.93 5.71 -9.53
C CYS A 70 1.85 6.77 -9.73
N SER A 71 2.16 7.79 -10.53
CA SER A 71 1.22 8.82 -10.96
C SER A 71 1.01 8.75 -12.46
N ARG A 72 0.12 9.59 -12.98
CA ARG A 72 0.05 9.88 -14.41
C ARG A 72 1.06 10.96 -14.76
N THR A 73 1.46 11.03 -16.02
CA THR A 73 2.33 12.11 -16.53
C THR A 73 1.58 13.42 -16.81
N ASP A 74 0.24 13.43 -16.82
CA ASP A 74 -0.59 14.62 -17.03
C ASP A 74 -1.19 15.20 -15.74
N CYS A 75 -1.11 14.46 -14.63
CA CYS A 75 -1.60 14.86 -13.32
C CYS A 75 -0.77 14.23 -12.19
N GLY A 76 -0.37 15.07 -11.23
CA GLY A 76 0.28 14.59 -10.01
C GLY A 76 -0.70 13.91 -9.07
N CYS A 77 -0.15 13.26 -8.06
CA CYS A 77 -0.92 12.59 -7.02
C CYS A 77 -0.25 12.71 -5.65
N THR A 78 -1.01 12.42 -4.60
CA THR A 78 -0.49 12.11 -3.28
C THR A 78 -0.62 10.63 -3.00
N TYR A 79 0.32 10.07 -2.25
CA TYR A 79 0.36 8.68 -1.83
C TYR A 79 0.69 8.59 -0.34
N GLN A 80 -0.08 7.78 0.38
CA GLN A 80 0.17 7.42 1.76
C GLN A 80 0.02 5.91 1.99
N ILE A 81 0.80 5.41 2.93
CA ILE A 81 0.78 4.03 3.41
C ILE A 81 0.95 4.02 4.92
N THR A 82 0.27 3.11 5.60
CA THR A 82 0.40 2.88 7.03
C THR A 82 0.33 1.38 7.28
N ILE A 83 1.39 0.85 7.86
CA ILE A 83 1.52 -0.56 8.21
C ILE A 83 1.66 -0.68 9.72
N CYS A 84 0.84 -1.51 10.36
CA CYS A 84 0.91 -1.75 11.80
C CYS A 84 1.07 -3.24 12.08
N LEU A 85 2.04 -3.59 12.93
CA LEU A 85 2.06 -4.89 13.59
C LEU A 85 1.15 -4.82 14.81
N LEU A 86 0.21 -5.76 14.94
CA LEU A 86 -0.80 -5.73 15.98
C LEU A 86 -0.77 -6.99 16.84
N ASP A 87 -1.07 -6.83 18.13
CA ASP A 87 -1.20 -7.93 19.08
C ASP A 87 -2.56 -8.67 18.98
N GLU A 88 -2.80 -9.64 19.88
CA GLU A 88 -4.07 -10.39 19.93
C GLU A 88 -5.32 -9.52 20.18
N ASN A 89 -5.14 -8.35 20.81
CA ASN A 89 -6.19 -7.38 21.10
C ASN A 89 -6.33 -6.32 19.98
N GLN A 90 -5.57 -6.46 18.89
CA GLN A 90 -5.42 -5.48 17.83
C GLN A 90 -4.82 -4.14 18.28
N GLU A 91 -4.04 -4.15 19.36
CA GLU A 91 -3.24 -3.00 19.79
C GLU A 91 -1.94 -2.92 18.98
N VAL A 92 -1.49 -1.71 18.67
CA VAL A 92 -0.30 -1.47 17.86
C VAL A 92 0.96 -1.80 18.66
N ILE A 93 1.76 -2.73 18.14
CA ILE A 93 3.10 -3.05 18.63
C ILE A 93 4.12 -2.11 17.99
N GLU A 94 4.08 -2.01 16.65
CA GLU A 94 4.95 -1.11 15.88
C GLU A 94 4.20 -0.58 14.66
N GLU A 95 4.51 0.65 14.26
CA GLU A 95 3.89 1.35 13.12
C GLU A 95 4.97 1.85 12.15
N PHE A 96 4.78 1.55 10.87
CA PHE A 96 5.47 2.20 9.76
C PHE A 96 4.51 3.13 9.03
N LYS A 97 4.79 4.44 9.14
CA LYS A 97 4.01 5.50 8.50
C LYS A 97 4.96 6.59 7.97
N PRO A 98 5.45 6.47 6.73
CA PRO A 98 6.28 7.50 6.13
C PRO A 98 5.47 8.77 5.89
N GLU A 99 6.17 9.89 5.66
CA GLU A 99 5.52 11.14 5.27
C GLU A 99 4.73 10.98 3.96
N LEU A 100 3.65 11.76 3.81
CA LEU A 100 2.84 11.79 2.60
C LEU A 100 3.71 12.10 1.38
N GLN A 101 3.74 11.19 0.42
CA GLN A 101 4.50 11.38 -0.82
C GLN A 101 3.66 12.17 -1.81
N THR A 102 4.23 13.23 -2.39
CA THR A 102 3.60 13.99 -3.49
C THR A 102 4.43 13.80 -4.73
N VAL A 103 3.79 13.41 -5.84
CA VAL A 103 4.45 13.23 -7.14
C VAL A 103 3.99 14.35 -8.07
N ASP A 104 4.94 15.18 -8.52
CA ASP A 104 4.70 16.21 -9.52
C ASP A 104 4.76 15.60 -10.94
N PRO A 105 3.83 15.92 -11.85
CA PRO A 105 3.85 15.42 -13.22
C PRO A 105 5.08 15.87 -14.04
N GLU A 106 5.84 16.87 -13.59
CA GLU A 106 7.12 17.28 -14.18
C GLU A 106 8.31 16.42 -13.71
N GLU A 107 8.11 15.60 -12.68
CA GLU A 107 9.11 14.66 -12.15
C GLU A 107 8.92 13.24 -12.72
N ASP A 108 9.70 12.29 -12.21
CA ASP A 108 9.56 10.88 -12.54
C ASP A 108 8.22 10.32 -12.01
N CYS A 109 7.31 10.05 -12.94
CA CYS A 109 5.98 9.46 -12.70
C CYS A 109 5.98 7.92 -12.81
N SER A 110 7.15 7.29 -13.00
CA SER A 110 7.25 5.83 -13.10
C SER A 110 6.95 5.14 -11.76
N TRP A 111 6.82 3.82 -11.82
CA TRP A 111 6.54 2.98 -10.65
C TRP A 111 7.69 3.04 -9.63
N LYS A 112 7.35 3.47 -8.42
CA LYS A 112 8.26 3.57 -7.28
C LYS A 112 7.90 2.50 -6.25
N GLN A 113 8.92 1.81 -5.76
CA GLN A 113 8.76 0.84 -4.68
C GLN A 113 8.89 1.52 -3.33
N VAL A 114 8.00 1.17 -2.41
CA VAL A 114 8.17 1.36 -0.97
C VAL A 114 8.46 0.00 -0.36
N SER A 115 9.49 -0.10 0.47
CA SER A 115 9.83 -1.32 1.19
C SER A 115 10.22 -0.96 2.62
N HIS A 116 9.73 -1.76 3.57
CA HIS A 116 10.08 -1.63 4.98
C HIS A 116 10.22 -3.02 5.61
N MET A 117 11.15 -3.14 6.55
CA MET A 117 11.39 -4.36 7.32
C MET A 117 11.23 -4.06 8.80
N PHE A 118 10.22 -4.64 9.43
CA PHE A 118 10.11 -4.66 10.87
C PHE A 118 11.02 -5.76 11.42
N SER A 119 11.82 -5.42 12.43
CA SER A 119 12.69 -6.36 13.13
C SER A 119 12.92 -5.90 14.56
N GLY A 120 13.10 -6.84 15.49
CA GLY A 120 13.35 -6.49 16.89
C GLY A 120 12.16 -5.84 17.62
N TYR A 121 10.94 -6.01 17.11
CA TYR A 121 9.70 -5.47 17.67
C TYR A 121 9.17 -6.24 18.90
N GLY A 122 9.80 -7.37 19.24
CA GLY A 122 9.41 -8.21 20.35
C GLY A 122 8.41 -9.29 19.96
N SER A 123 7.76 -9.86 20.96
CA SER A 123 6.78 -10.95 20.83
C SER A 123 5.35 -10.40 20.81
N GLY A 124 4.38 -11.25 20.46
CA GLY A 124 2.95 -10.95 20.61
C GLY A 124 2.26 -10.52 19.33
N MET A 125 2.99 -10.36 18.21
CA MET A 125 2.38 -10.06 16.91
C MET A 125 1.41 -11.18 16.50
N ARG A 126 0.18 -10.81 16.14
CA ARG A 126 -0.86 -11.73 15.63
C ARG A 126 -1.47 -11.24 14.33
N PHE A 127 -1.50 -9.93 14.10
CA PHE A 127 -2.04 -9.36 12.87
C PHE A 127 -1.09 -8.35 12.24
N ILE A 128 -1.26 -8.18 10.92
CA ILE A 128 -0.62 -7.11 10.16
C ILE A 128 -1.71 -6.29 9.49
N SER A 129 -1.83 -5.02 9.86
CA SER A 129 -2.71 -4.06 9.17
C SER A 129 -1.92 -3.36 8.08
N PHE A 130 -2.40 -3.46 6.84
CA PHE A 130 -1.83 -2.82 5.66
C PHE A 130 -2.87 -1.86 5.08
N GLU A 131 -2.62 -0.54 5.16
CA GLU A 131 -3.48 0.49 4.60
C GLU A 131 -2.69 1.38 3.64
N HIS A 132 -3.25 1.67 2.47
CA HIS A 132 -2.65 2.60 1.52
C HIS A 132 -3.68 3.32 0.65
N GLY A 133 -3.22 4.36 -0.05
CA GLY A 133 -3.98 5.05 -1.07
C GLY A 133 -3.57 6.50 -1.19
N GLY A 134 -4.50 7.36 -1.58
CA GLY A 134 -4.23 8.77 -1.88
C GLY A 134 -5.24 9.36 -2.85
N GLN A 135 -4.88 10.45 -3.50
CA GLN A 135 -5.74 11.24 -4.38
C GLN A 135 -4.93 11.99 -5.44
N ASP A 136 -5.60 12.64 -6.38
CA ASP A 136 -4.94 13.54 -7.34
C ASP A 136 -4.52 14.88 -6.69
N THR A 137 -3.76 15.68 -7.44
CA THR A 137 -3.38 17.05 -7.02
C THR A 137 -4.11 18.16 -7.77
N LYS A 138 -4.94 17.84 -8.77
CA LYS A 138 -5.58 18.82 -9.67
C LYS A 138 -7.10 18.91 -9.52
N PHE A 139 -7.69 18.07 -8.69
CA PHE A 139 -9.12 17.96 -8.45
C PHE A 139 -9.91 17.65 -9.74
N TRP A 140 -9.39 16.72 -10.56
CA TRP A 140 -9.95 16.39 -11.86
C TRP A 140 -10.92 15.21 -11.76
N ASN A 141 -12.17 15.42 -12.21
CA ASN A 141 -13.16 14.35 -12.24
C ASN A 141 -12.67 13.16 -13.08
N GLY A 142 -12.59 11.99 -12.47
CA GLY A 142 -12.00 10.78 -13.04
C GLY A 142 -11.02 10.10 -12.09
N TRP A 143 -10.09 9.33 -12.64
CA TRP A 143 -9.09 8.55 -11.90
C TRP A 143 -7.68 9.06 -12.20
N PHE A 144 -7.41 10.28 -11.72
CA PHE A 144 -6.12 10.96 -11.87
C PHE A 144 -5.23 10.86 -10.63
N GLY A 145 -5.70 10.17 -9.59
CA GLY A 145 -4.96 9.99 -8.35
C GLY A 145 -3.86 8.94 -8.46
N VAL A 146 -3.36 8.52 -7.30
CA VAL A 146 -2.30 7.52 -7.22
C VAL A 146 -2.77 6.18 -7.78
N ARG A 147 -1.85 5.49 -8.44
CA ARG A 147 -2.01 4.10 -8.86
C ARG A 147 -1.18 3.21 -7.97
N VAL A 148 -1.75 2.10 -7.48
CA VAL A 148 -1.06 1.16 -6.58
C VAL A 148 -1.22 -0.28 -7.04
N THR A 149 -0.17 -1.08 -6.89
CA THR A 149 -0.18 -2.53 -7.18
C THR A 149 1.02 -3.20 -6.50
N GLY A 150 1.17 -4.52 -6.66
CA GLY A 150 2.36 -5.25 -6.20
C GLY A 150 2.57 -5.24 -4.68
N SER A 151 1.52 -4.94 -3.90
CA SER A 151 1.56 -4.93 -2.45
C SER A 151 1.85 -6.34 -1.91
N SER A 152 2.80 -6.45 -0.98
CA SER A 152 3.20 -7.73 -0.38
C SER A 152 3.48 -7.59 1.11
N VAL A 153 3.29 -8.70 1.84
CA VAL A 153 3.72 -8.88 3.22
C VAL A 153 4.34 -10.27 3.30
N THR A 154 5.58 -10.35 3.78
CA THR A 154 6.36 -11.59 3.86
C THR A 154 6.97 -11.72 5.25
N LEU A 155 6.81 -12.89 5.87
CA LEU A 155 7.49 -13.24 7.12
C LEU A 155 8.74 -14.07 6.81
N GLU A 156 9.87 -13.68 7.39
CA GLU A 156 11.13 -14.44 7.33
C GLU A 156 11.25 -15.32 8.58
N ILE A 157 10.78 -16.58 8.48
CA ILE A 157 10.79 -17.60 9.54
C ILE A 157 11.86 -18.66 9.27
#